data_AF-A0A1H7EK57-F1
#
_entry.id   AF-A0A1H7EK57-F1
#
_cell.length_a   1.000
_cell.length_b   1.000
_cell.length_c   1.000
_cell.angle_alpha   90.00
_cell.angle_beta   90.00
_cell.angle_gamma   90.00
#
_symmetry.space_group_name_H-M   'P 1'
#
loop_
_entity.id
_entity.type
_entity.pdbx_description
1 polymer ?
#
loop_
_entity_poly.entity_id
_entity_poly.type
_entity_poly.pdbx_seq_one_letter_code
_entity_poly.pdbx_strand_id
1 'polypeptide(L)'
;MNREPNAPFELCRAELTAPVRLCRLAEDWRRDLNTLEAHRIRRDRDAMLRIEAAVSASGDWFGFASAVRAATHEYANENLAIWGEAISLTAQHKGEWLAELDGVFGAWRSLWHAPLQKLPGMEPAVGSFSGWMRTWQDAMPHMGVWPKHQPASTADAQAVPDTAKGG
;
A
#
# COMPACT_ATOMS: atom_id res chain seq x y z
N MET A 1 25.79 -11.41 35.15
CA MET A 1 24.82 -10.31 35.26
C MET A 1 23.67 -10.66 34.32
N ASN A 2 22.64 -11.32 34.85
CA ASN A 2 21.54 -11.86 34.07
C ASN A 2 20.56 -10.71 33.79
N ARG A 3 20.49 -10.23 32.54
CA ARG A 3 19.43 -9.31 32.14
C ARG A 3 18.12 -10.08 32.21
N GLU A 4 17.23 -9.68 33.10
CA GLU A 4 15.85 -10.16 33.05
C GLU A 4 15.28 -9.84 31.66
N PRO A 5 14.65 -10.81 30.99
CA PRO A 5 14.02 -10.57 29.70
C PRO A 5 12.96 -9.49 29.90
N ASN A 6 13.13 -8.37 29.21
CA ASN A 6 12.23 -7.23 29.31
C ASN A 6 10.96 -7.56 28.51
N ALA A 7 10.15 -8.46 29.06
CA ALA A 7 9.02 -9.12 28.40
C ALA A 7 8.03 -8.16 27.70
N PRO A 8 7.75 -6.95 28.23
CA PRO A 8 6.91 -5.96 27.52
C PRO A 8 7.55 -5.41 26.24
N PHE A 9 8.86 -5.24 26.24
CA PHE A 9 9.59 -4.74 25.07
C PHE A 9 9.74 -5.82 24.00
N GLU A 10 9.98 -7.07 24.39
CA GLU A 10 9.99 -8.20 23.47
C GLU A 10 8.61 -8.42 22.82
N LEU A 11 7.53 -8.26 23.59
CA LEU A 11 6.17 -8.33 23.08
C LEU A 11 5.87 -7.19 22.10
N CYS A 12 6.21 -5.94 22.47
CA CYS A 12 6.06 -4.79 21.59
C CYS A 12 6.85 -4.95 20.27
N ARG A 13 8.08 -5.48 20.35
CA ARG A 13 8.88 -5.77 19.16
C ARG A 13 8.23 -6.85 18.29
N ALA A 14 7.71 -7.92 18.89
CA ALA A 14 7.05 -9.00 18.16
C ALA A 14 5.80 -8.49 17.42
N GLU A 15 4.98 -7.67 18.08
CA GLU A 15 3.77 -7.07 17.51
C GLU A 15 4.08 -6.09 16.36
N LEU A 16 5.13 -5.27 16.50
CA LEU A 16 5.46 -4.26 15.49
C LEU A 16 6.30 -4.78 14.32
N THR A 17 6.95 -5.94 14.46
CA THR A 17 7.83 -6.47 13.40
C THR A 17 7.07 -6.75 12.11
N ALA A 18 5.89 -7.36 12.20
CA ALA A 18 5.07 -7.72 11.04
C ALA A 18 4.51 -6.49 10.29
N PRO A 19 3.85 -5.51 10.96
CA PRO A 19 3.40 -4.27 10.33
C PRO A 19 4.53 -3.48 9.67
N VAL A 20 5.70 -3.38 10.32
CA VAL A 20 6.85 -2.67 9.74
C VAL A 20 7.35 -3.35 8.45
N ARG A 21 7.33 -4.68 8.38
CA ARG A 21 7.68 -5.41 7.15
C ARG A 21 6.67 -5.18 6.02
N LEU A 22 5.37 -5.21 6.33
CA LEU A 22 4.32 -4.90 5.34
C LEU A 22 4.44 -3.46 4.82
N CYS A 23 4.67 -2.48 5.70
CA CYS A 23 4.89 -1.10 5.29
C CYS A 23 6.11 -0.97 4.36
N ARG A 24 7.21 -1.65 4.68
CA ARG A 24 8.39 -1.67 3.81
C ARG A 24 8.07 -2.26 2.43
N LEU A 25 7.37 -3.39 2.39
CA LEU A 25 6.98 -4.02 1.12
C LEU A 25 6.08 -3.10 0.28
N ALA A 26 5.14 -2.39 0.92
CA ALA A 26 4.30 -1.39 0.26
C ALA A 26 5.13 -0.24 -0.34
N GLU A 27 6.12 0.25 0.40
CA GLU A 27 7.00 1.32 -0.06
C GLU A 27 7.93 0.86 -1.20
N ASP A 28 8.43 -0.37 -1.13
CA ASP A 28 9.22 -0.98 -2.19
C ASP A 28 8.38 -1.14 -3.47
N TRP A 29 7.14 -1.64 -3.36
CA TRP A 29 6.22 -1.72 -4.49
C TRP A 29 5.91 -0.34 -5.09
N ARG A 30 5.65 0.67 -4.24
CA ARG A 30 5.42 2.05 -4.68
C ARG A 30 6.62 2.62 -5.44
N ARG A 31 7.85 2.34 -4.97
CA ARG A 31 9.08 2.78 -5.64
C ARG A 31 9.19 2.16 -7.03
N ASP A 32 8.87 0.89 -7.18
CA ASP A 32 8.95 0.20 -8.46
C ASP A 32 7.89 0.70 -9.45
N LEU A 33 6.66 0.94 -8.98
CA LEU A 33 5.61 1.57 -9.80
C LEU A 33 6.01 2.97 -10.28
N ASN A 34 6.63 3.77 -9.42
CA ASN A 34 7.14 5.09 -9.82
C ASN A 34 8.25 4.99 -10.86
N THR A 35 9.06 3.93 -10.82
CA THR A 35 10.12 3.68 -11.80
C THR A 35 9.53 3.35 -13.17
N LEU A 36 8.47 2.53 -13.22
CA LEU A 36 7.72 2.25 -14.44
C LEU A 36 7.08 3.50 -15.03
N GLU A 37 6.47 4.36 -14.21
CA GLU A 37 5.89 5.62 -14.68
C GLU A 37 7.00 6.55 -15.24
N ALA A 38 8.17 6.60 -14.61
CA ALA A 38 9.30 7.33 -15.15
C ALA A 38 9.78 6.79 -16.50
N HIS A 39 9.78 5.47 -16.72
CA HIS A 39 10.07 4.87 -18.03
C HIS A 39 9.04 5.28 -19.08
N ARG A 40 7.75 5.26 -18.74
CA ARG A 40 6.66 5.68 -19.63
C ARG A 40 6.81 7.14 -20.05
N ILE A 41 7.06 8.04 -19.11
CA ILE A 41 7.27 9.47 -19.39
C ILE A 41 8.48 9.67 -20.32
N ARG A 42 9.58 8.94 -20.10
CA ARG A 42 10.77 9.01 -20.96
C ARG A 42 10.46 8.57 -22.39
N ARG A 43 9.82 7.41 -22.57
CA ARG A 43 9.39 6.92 -23.89
C ARG A 43 8.53 7.97 -24.61
N ASP A 44 7.54 8.53 -23.92
CA ASP A 44 6.62 9.51 -24.50
C ASP A 44 7.39 10.76 -24.96
N ARG A 45 8.33 11.25 -24.15
CA ARG A 45 9.22 12.36 -24.50
C ARG A 45 10.09 12.03 -25.71
N ASP A 46 10.73 10.86 -25.72
CA ASP A 46 11.64 10.46 -26.80
C ASP A 46 10.88 10.28 -28.12
N ALA A 47 9.65 9.78 -28.10
CA ALA A 47 8.78 9.73 -29.27
C ALA A 47 8.45 11.13 -29.81
N MET A 48 8.14 12.10 -28.94
CA MET A 48 7.90 13.48 -29.37
C MET A 48 9.16 14.11 -29.99
N LEU A 49 10.33 13.90 -29.38
CA LEU A 49 11.60 14.39 -29.92
C LEU A 49 11.93 13.78 -31.30
N ARG A 50 11.62 12.49 -31.50
CA ARG A 50 11.80 11.82 -32.80
C ARG A 50 10.87 12.39 -33.86
N ILE A 51 9.63 12.74 -33.51
CA ILE A 51 8.68 13.39 -34.43
C ILE A 51 9.14 14.81 -34.76
N GLU A 52 9.57 15.59 -33.77
CA GLU A 52 10.11 16.94 -33.97
C GLU A 52 11.34 16.93 -34.89
N ALA A 53 12.25 15.98 -34.66
CA ALA A 53 13.41 15.76 -35.52
C ALA A 53 13.00 15.36 -36.94
N ALA A 54 11.98 14.50 -37.08
CA ALA A 54 11.44 14.10 -38.38
C ALA A 54 10.90 15.30 -39.15
N VAL A 55 10.09 16.17 -38.52
CA VAL A 55 9.57 17.40 -39.13
C VAL A 55 10.71 18.32 -39.58
N SER A 56 11.74 18.47 -38.75
CA SER A 56 12.85 19.40 -39.01
C SER A 56 13.84 18.90 -40.07
N ALA A 57 14.00 17.58 -40.21
CA ALA A 57 14.99 16.98 -41.11
C ALA A 57 14.41 16.54 -42.46
N SER A 58 13.09 16.36 -42.57
CA SER A 58 12.46 15.88 -43.80
C SER A 58 12.37 16.97 -44.85
N GLY A 59 13.05 16.78 -45.99
CA GLY A 59 12.92 17.65 -47.17
C GLY A 59 11.67 17.38 -48.01
N ASP A 60 10.99 16.26 -47.78
CA ASP A 60 9.76 15.88 -48.47
C ASP A 60 8.80 15.07 -47.55
N TRP A 61 7.57 14.88 -48.05
CA TRP A 61 6.52 14.18 -47.31
C TRP A 61 6.82 12.68 -47.11
N PHE A 62 7.55 12.05 -48.03
CA PHE A 62 7.82 10.62 -47.96
C PHE A 62 8.88 10.28 -46.89
N GLY A 63 9.93 11.09 -46.81
CA GLY A 63 10.95 11.02 -45.76
C GLY A 63 10.34 11.28 -44.38
N PHE A 64 9.44 12.26 -44.27
CA PHE A 64 8.68 12.50 -43.05
C PHE A 64 7.84 11.28 -42.64
N ALA A 65 7.02 10.75 -43.56
CA ALA A 65 6.17 9.59 -43.29
C ALA A 65 6.96 8.35 -42.88
N SER A 66 8.14 8.13 -43.50
CA SER A 66 9.04 7.04 -43.14
C SER A 66 9.62 7.22 -41.73
N ALA A 67 10.08 8.43 -41.39
CA ALA A 67 10.60 8.74 -40.06
C ALA A 67 9.54 8.60 -38.96
N VAL A 68 8.30 9.06 -39.21
CA VAL A 68 7.17 8.87 -38.28
C VAL A 68 6.84 7.39 -38.10
N ARG A 69 6.86 6.59 -39.18
CA ARG A 69 6.63 5.15 -39.09
C ARG A 69 7.70 4.45 -38.25
N ALA A 70 8.96 4.83 -38.43
CA ALA A 70 10.07 4.32 -37.62
C ALA A 70 9.89 4.70 -36.13
N ALA A 71 9.61 5.97 -35.84
CA ALA A 71 9.35 6.45 -34.47
C ALA A 71 8.17 5.74 -33.82
N THR A 72 7.10 5.46 -34.58
CA THR A 72 5.92 4.74 -34.11
C THR A 72 6.24 3.28 -33.79
N HIS A 73 7.05 2.62 -34.63
CA HIS A 73 7.48 1.25 -34.38
C HIS A 73 8.36 1.14 -33.12
N GLU A 74 9.30 2.08 -32.96
CA GLU A 74 10.14 2.16 -31.76
C GLU A 74 9.30 2.39 -30.50
N TYR A 75 8.35 3.33 -30.55
CA TYR A 75 7.41 3.57 -29.46
C TYR A 75 6.61 2.31 -29.09
N ALA A 76 6.13 1.56 -30.08
CA ALA A 76 5.39 0.32 -29.84
C ALA A 76 6.25 -0.74 -29.14
N ASN A 77 7.52 -0.89 -29.57
CA ASN A 77 8.47 -1.81 -28.94
C ASN A 77 8.77 -1.41 -27.49
N GLU A 78 9.09 -0.14 -27.24
CA GLU A 78 9.34 0.38 -25.90
C GLU A 78 8.09 0.22 -25.00
N ASN A 79 6.89 0.45 -25.56
CA ASN A 79 5.64 0.22 -24.82
C ASN A 79 5.46 -1.26 -24.44
N LEU A 80 5.72 -2.20 -25.33
CA LEU A 80 5.64 -3.63 -25.02
C LEU A 80 6.65 -4.04 -23.94
N ALA A 81 7.87 -3.48 -23.98
CA ALA A 81 8.87 -3.72 -22.95
C ALA A 81 8.39 -3.26 -21.56
N ILE A 82 7.83 -2.04 -21.46
CA ILE A 82 7.27 -1.49 -20.22
C ILE A 82 6.11 -2.37 -19.71
N TRP A 83 5.23 -2.84 -20.61
CA TRP A 83 4.15 -3.75 -20.23
C TRP A 83 4.65 -5.08 -19.71
N GLY A 84 5.67 -5.66 -20.35
CA GLY A 84 6.32 -6.88 -19.88
C GLY A 84 6.90 -6.71 -18.48
N GLU A 85 7.64 -5.63 -18.26
CA GLU A 85 8.21 -5.29 -16.95
C GLU A 85 7.13 -5.11 -15.89
N ALA A 86 6.05 -4.37 -16.21
CA ALA A 86 4.93 -4.15 -15.30
C ALA A 86 4.21 -5.44 -14.89
N ILE A 87 4.00 -6.37 -15.83
CA ILE A 87 3.39 -7.67 -15.55
C ILE A 87 4.31 -8.50 -14.64
N SER A 88 5.61 -8.58 -14.95
CA SER A 88 6.59 -9.30 -14.13
C SER A 88 6.67 -8.74 -12.72
N LEU A 89 6.74 -7.41 -12.59
CA LEU A 89 6.78 -6.72 -11.31
C LEU A 89 5.52 -7.00 -10.47
N THR A 90 4.33 -6.94 -11.10
CA THR A 90 3.06 -7.20 -10.43
C THR A 90 2.98 -8.66 -9.95
N ALA A 91 3.45 -9.60 -10.77
CA ALA A 91 3.47 -11.03 -10.40
C ALA A 91 4.39 -11.29 -9.21
N GLN A 92 5.59 -10.68 -9.20
CA GLN A 92 6.54 -10.79 -8.10
C GLN A 92 5.96 -10.21 -6.80
N HIS A 93 5.50 -8.95 -6.82
CA HIS A 93 4.96 -8.30 -5.64
C HIS A 93 3.73 -9.01 -5.10
N LYS A 94 2.85 -9.54 -5.95
CA LYS A 94 1.70 -10.32 -5.48
C LYS A 94 2.13 -11.57 -4.69
N GLY A 95 3.19 -12.25 -5.13
CA GLY A 95 3.74 -13.40 -4.42
C GLY A 95 4.32 -13.02 -3.06
N GLU A 96 5.13 -11.95 -3.02
CA GLU A 96 5.74 -11.44 -1.80
C GLU A 96 4.69 -10.94 -0.79
N TRP A 97 3.68 -10.22 -1.27
CA TRP A 97 2.56 -9.75 -0.45
C TRP A 97 1.74 -10.89 0.16
N LEU A 98 1.42 -11.92 -0.63
CA LEU A 98 0.67 -13.07 -0.12
C LEU A 98 1.49 -13.86 0.91
N ALA A 99 2.79 -14.04 0.67
CA ALA A 99 3.68 -14.74 1.59
C ALA A 99 3.86 -13.99 2.92
N GLU A 100 4.07 -12.66 2.87
CA GLU A 100 4.20 -11.85 4.08
C GLU A 100 2.87 -11.71 4.82
N LEU A 101 1.74 -11.58 4.12
CA LEU A 101 0.42 -11.62 4.76
C LEU A 101 0.22 -12.95 5.49
N ASP A 102 0.44 -14.09 4.83
CA ASP A 102 0.28 -15.41 5.47
C ASP A 102 1.20 -15.56 6.71
N GLY A 103 2.42 -15.04 6.65
CA GLY A 103 3.34 -14.96 7.78
C GLY A 103 2.81 -14.10 8.94
N VAL A 104 2.30 -12.91 8.63
CA VAL A 104 1.69 -11.98 9.61
C VAL A 104 0.46 -12.62 10.25
N PHE A 105 -0.41 -13.23 9.44
CA PHE A 105 -1.60 -13.96 9.88
C PHE A 105 -1.24 -15.16 10.77
N GLY A 106 -0.20 -15.91 10.40
CA GLY A 106 0.30 -17.04 11.17
C GLY A 106 0.88 -16.62 12.52
N ALA A 107 1.69 -15.55 12.55
CA ALA A 107 2.26 -15.00 13.77
C ALA A 107 1.20 -14.38 14.68
N TRP A 108 0.25 -13.64 14.12
CA TRP A 108 -0.89 -13.10 14.86
C TRP A 108 -1.75 -14.22 15.47
N ARG A 109 -2.07 -15.25 14.68
CA ARG A 109 -2.84 -16.41 15.14
C ARG A 109 -2.11 -17.17 16.25
N SER A 110 -0.80 -17.34 16.16
CA SER A 110 -0.03 -18.03 17.21
C SER A 110 0.09 -17.20 18.49
N LEU A 111 0.25 -15.88 18.37
CA LEU A 111 0.38 -14.97 19.50
C LEU A 111 -0.94 -14.76 20.26
N TRP A 112 -2.07 -14.70 19.56
CA TRP A 112 -3.38 -14.44 20.17
C TRP A 112 -4.20 -15.71 20.44
N HIS A 113 -4.31 -16.66 19.49
CA HIS A 113 -5.17 -17.84 19.73
C HIS A 113 -4.56 -18.89 20.67
N ALA A 114 -3.23 -19.10 20.64
CA ALA A 114 -2.62 -20.16 21.46
C ALA A 114 -2.64 -19.87 22.98
N PRO A 115 -2.49 -18.60 23.44
CA PRO A 115 -2.64 -18.26 24.85
C PRO A 115 -4.11 -18.11 25.28
N LEU A 116 -4.98 -17.58 24.41
CA LEU A 116 -6.40 -17.37 24.74
C LEU A 116 -7.17 -18.69 24.91
N GLN A 117 -6.80 -19.77 24.21
CA GLN A 117 -7.40 -21.10 24.42
C GLN A 117 -7.07 -21.74 25.78
N LYS A 118 -6.07 -21.22 26.51
CA LYS A 118 -5.64 -21.75 27.80
C LYS A 118 -6.27 -21.02 29.00
N LEU A 119 -7.07 -19.99 28.77
CA LEU A 119 -7.70 -19.19 29.84
C LEU A 119 -9.18 -19.61 30.04
N PRO A 120 -9.55 -20.18 31.20
CA PRO A 120 -10.92 -20.54 31.49
C PRO A 120 -11.77 -19.29 31.78
N GLY A 121 -12.93 -19.18 31.13
CA GLY A 121 -13.97 -18.17 31.46
C GLY A 121 -13.95 -16.88 30.63
N MET A 122 -13.15 -16.79 29.58
CA MET A 122 -13.16 -15.63 28.68
C MET A 122 -14.21 -15.87 27.57
N GLU A 123 -15.43 -15.33 27.77
CA GLU A 123 -16.33 -15.08 26.64
C GLU A 123 -15.58 -14.24 25.58
N PRO A 124 -15.91 -14.39 24.27
CA PRO A 124 -15.19 -13.75 23.17
C PRO A 124 -15.51 -12.25 23.09
N ALA A 125 -15.30 -11.53 24.18
CA ALA A 125 -15.51 -10.10 24.30
C ALA A 125 -14.18 -9.40 24.03
N VAL A 126 -14.03 -8.97 22.77
CA VAL A 126 -13.24 -7.84 22.23
C VAL A 126 -12.69 -8.26 20.86
N GLY A 127 -13.37 -7.79 19.81
CA GLY A 127 -12.82 -7.56 18.48
C GLY A 127 -11.97 -8.68 17.88
N SER A 128 -12.57 -9.82 17.52
CA SER A 128 -11.91 -10.77 16.63
C SER A 128 -11.41 -10.05 15.38
N PHE A 129 -10.21 -10.39 14.91
CA PHE A 129 -9.66 -9.94 13.64
C PHE A 129 -10.62 -10.20 12.47
N SER A 130 -11.49 -11.22 12.55
CA SER A 130 -12.55 -11.44 11.56
C SER A 130 -13.59 -10.31 11.50
N GLY A 131 -13.81 -9.61 12.61
CA GLY A 131 -14.60 -8.37 12.68
C GLY A 131 -13.85 -7.19 12.08
N TRP A 132 -12.56 -7.04 12.40
CA TRP A 132 -11.71 -5.98 11.83
C TRP A 132 -11.47 -6.15 10.32
N MET A 133 -11.28 -7.37 9.83
CA MET A 133 -11.15 -7.61 8.39
C MET A 133 -12.49 -7.49 7.66
N ARG A 134 -13.63 -7.79 8.31
CA ARG A 134 -14.94 -7.44 7.76
C ARG A 134 -15.10 -5.94 7.60
N THR A 135 -14.76 -5.16 8.62
CA THR A 135 -14.84 -3.69 8.52
C THR A 135 -13.88 -3.13 7.47
N TRP A 136 -12.70 -3.74 7.28
CA TRP A 136 -11.78 -3.36 6.20
C TRP A 136 -12.28 -3.75 4.79
N GLN A 137 -12.85 -4.95 4.64
CA GLN A 137 -13.43 -5.41 3.39
C GLN A 137 -14.69 -4.61 3.01
N ASP A 138 -15.52 -4.26 4.00
CA ASP A 138 -16.68 -3.39 3.83
C ASP A 138 -16.27 -1.93 3.54
N ALA A 139 -15.09 -1.49 3.98
CA ALA A 139 -14.58 -0.14 3.72
C ALA A 139 -13.91 0.01 2.34
N MET A 140 -13.42 -1.07 1.71
CA MET A 140 -12.74 -1.02 0.42
C MET A 140 -13.56 -0.41 -0.74
N PRO A 141 -14.88 -0.69 -0.89
CA PRO A 141 -15.72 -0.02 -1.88
C PRO A 141 -15.87 1.50 -1.66
N HIS A 142 -15.61 1.97 -0.43
CA HIS A 142 -15.77 3.37 -0.02
C HIS A 142 -14.45 4.15 0.02
N MET A 143 -13.29 3.51 -0.17
CA MET A 143 -11.98 4.17 -0.19
C MET A 143 -11.74 5.11 -1.39
N GLY A 144 -12.67 5.16 -2.36
CA GLY A 144 -12.71 6.20 -3.39
C GLY A 144 -13.28 7.55 -2.90
N VAL A 145 -13.84 7.61 -1.69
CA VAL A 145 -14.41 8.83 -1.11
C VAL A 145 -13.92 8.96 0.34
N TRP A 146 -12.83 9.70 0.52
CA TRP A 146 -12.33 10.07 1.85
C TRP A 146 -13.43 10.85 2.60
N PRO A 147 -13.83 10.47 3.83
CA PRO A 147 -14.75 11.28 4.60
C PRO A 147 -14.04 12.57 5.01
N LYS A 148 -14.58 13.72 4.61
CA LYS A 148 -14.13 15.01 5.16
C LYS A 148 -14.34 14.97 6.67
N HIS A 149 -13.25 15.16 7.42
CA HIS A 149 -13.29 15.38 8.86
C HIS A 149 -14.32 16.47 9.17
N GLN A 150 -15.37 16.11 9.91
CA GLN A 150 -16.25 17.08 10.54
C GLN A 150 -15.66 17.35 11.93
N PRO A 151 -15.20 18.57 12.24
CA PRO A 151 -14.66 18.86 13.56
C PRO A 151 -15.77 18.75 14.62
N ALA A 152 -15.42 18.10 15.74
CA ALA A 152 -16.31 17.88 16.86
C ALA A 152 -16.92 19.19 17.37
N SER A 153 -18.25 19.22 17.47
CA SER A 153 -19.00 20.29 18.13
C SER A 153 -18.65 20.29 19.63
N THR A 154 -18.19 21.43 20.14
CA THR A 154 -17.79 21.67 21.53
C THR A 154 -18.97 21.77 22.51
N ALA A 155 -20.09 21.09 22.24
CA ALA A 155 -21.31 21.22 23.04
C ALA A 155 -21.37 20.31 24.29
N ASP A 156 -20.59 19.23 24.35
CA ASP A 156 -20.70 18.25 25.45
C ASP A 156 -19.67 18.44 26.59
N ALA A 157 -18.92 19.55 26.60
CA ALA A 157 -17.89 19.82 27.61
C ALA A 157 -18.40 20.52 28.88
N GLN A 158 -19.72 20.63 29.09
CA GLN A 158 -20.29 21.26 30.28
C GLN A 158 -21.19 20.30 31.06
N ALA A 159 -20.57 19.39 31.80
CA ALA A 159 -21.16 18.76 32.98
C ALA A 159 -20.05 18.49 34.01
N VAL A 160 -19.59 19.57 34.66
CA VAL A 160 -18.80 19.51 35.90
C VAL A 160 -19.76 19.26 37.06
N PRO A 161 -19.42 18.38 38.02
CA PRO A 161 -20.35 17.96 39.08
C PRO A 161 -20.42 19.01 40.19
N ASP A 162 -21.65 19.43 40.53
CA ASP A 162 -21.89 20.38 41.61
C ASP A 162 -21.93 19.65 42.96
N THR A 163 -20.94 19.96 43.80
CA THR A 163 -20.92 19.65 45.22
C THR A 163 -21.93 20.52 45.97
N ALA A 164 -22.81 19.93 46.80
CA ALA A 164 -22.94 20.25 48.24
C ALA A 164 -24.35 20.01 48.85
N LYS A 165 -24.30 19.56 50.12
CA LYS A 165 -25.28 19.66 51.23
C LYS A 165 -26.34 18.56 51.42
N GLY A 166 -26.23 17.89 52.57
CA GLY A 166 -27.22 18.10 53.64
C GLY A 166 -27.57 16.86 54.46
N GLY A 167 -27.33 16.92 55.77
CA GLY A 167 -28.10 16.19 56.80
C GLY A 167 -27.46 14.92 57.32
#